data_AF-A0A7K1AVS3-F1
#
_entry.id   AF-A0A7K1AVS3-F1
#
_cell.length_a   1.000
_cell.length_b   1.000
_cell.length_c   1.000
_cell.angle_alpha   90.00
_cell.angle_beta   90.00
_cell.angle_gamma   90.00
#
_symmetry.space_group_name_H-M   'P 1'
#
loop_
_entity.id
_entity.type
_entity.pdbx_description
1 polymer ?
#
loop_
_entity_poly.entity_id
_entity_poly.type
_entity_poly.pdbx_seq_one_letter_code
_entity_poly.pdbx_strand_id
1 'polypeptide(L)' 'MTLPLKPLKIGHLAFSSPIVLAPMAGVTNAPFRTLCREFAPGLMYVNEMVMATALVHGSAKTERMVTFAADESPRS' A
#
# COMPACT_ATOMS: atom_id res chain seq x y z
N MET A 1 -5.84 11.37 27.24
CA MET A 1 -6.48 10.06 27.42
C MET A 1 -6.53 9.41 26.04
N THR A 2 -5.55 8.55 25.71
CA THR A 2 -5.51 7.85 24.41
C THR A 2 -6.33 6.56 24.54
N LEU A 3 -7.42 6.46 23.78
CA LEU A 3 -8.17 5.21 23.67
C LEU A 3 -7.26 4.17 22.98
N PRO A 4 -7.15 2.94 23.52
CA PRO A 4 -6.40 1.89 22.83
C PRO A 4 -7.10 1.59 21.51
N LEU A 5 -6.40 1.86 20.41
CA LEU A 5 -6.89 1.62 19.06
C LEU A 5 -6.95 0.11 18.79
N LYS A 6 -8.12 -0.39 18.40
CA LYS A 6 -8.32 -1.81 18.09
C LYS A 6 -7.54 -2.17 16.81
N PRO A 7 -6.81 -3.30 16.77
CA PRO A 7 -6.13 -3.77 15.56
C PRO A 7 -7.09 -3.91 14.37
N LEU A 8 -6.61 -3.59 13.16
CA LEU A 8 -7.39 -3.73 11.93
C LEU A 8 -7.29 -5.14 11.37
N LYS A 9 -8.44 -5.71 11.03
CA LYS A 9 -8.55 -7.02 10.40
C LYS A 9 -9.31 -6.91 9.08
N ILE A 10 -8.68 -7.34 8.00
CA ILE A 10 -9.27 -7.39 6.65
C ILE A 10 -9.18 -8.83 6.16
N GLY A 11 -10.29 -9.57 6.23
CA GLY A 11 -10.30 -11.00 5.93
C GLY A 11 -9.34 -11.78 6.84
N HIS A 12 -8.32 -12.39 6.25
CA HIS A 12 -7.25 -13.13 6.96
C HIS A 12 -6.04 -12.24 7.32
N LEU A 13 -5.99 -10.99 6.85
CA LEU A 13 -4.91 -10.04 7.15
C LEU A 13 -5.19 -9.35 8.48
N ALA A 14 -4.17 -9.28 9.33
CA ALA A 14 -4.22 -8.58 10.62
C ALA A 14 -3.08 -7.55 10.69
N PHE A 15 -3.43 -6.32 11.04
CA PHE A 15 -2.51 -5.18 11.15
C PHE A 15 -2.55 -4.64 12.59
N SER A 16 -1.37 -4.34 13.14
CA SER A 16 -1.26 -3.83 14.52
C SER A 16 -1.89 -2.45 14.68
N SER A 17 -1.81 -1.63 13.62
CA SER A 17 -2.42 -0.30 13.57
C SER A 17 -3.71 -0.33 12.75
N PRO A 18 -4.80 0.35 13.22
CA PRO A 18 -5.99 0.55 12.39
C PRO A 18 -5.92 1.72 11.44
N ILE A 19 -4.76 2.38 11.35
CA ILE A 19 -4.52 3.46 10.41
C ILE A 19 -4.06 2.84 9.10
N VAL A 20 -4.63 3.32 7.99
CA VAL A 20 -4.25 2.89 6.64
C VAL A 20 -3.82 4.12 5.86
N LEU A 21 -2.67 4.04 5.19
CA LEU A 21 -2.24 5.10 4.29
C LEU A 21 -3.04 5.02 2.99
N ALA A 22 -3.75 6.11 2.68
CA ALA A 22 -4.56 6.23 1.47
C ALA A 22 -3.70 6.24 0.19
N PRO A 23 -4.25 5.78 -0.95
CA PRO A 23 -3.55 5.83 -2.23
C PRO A 23 -3.33 7.29 -2.67
N MET A 24 -2.08 7.62 -3.00
CA MET A 24 -1.70 8.96 -3.47
C MET A 24 -0.80 8.82 -4.71
N ALA A 25 -1.33 9.17 -5.87
CA ALA A 25 -0.61 9.08 -7.14
C ALA A 25 0.66 9.93 -7.13
N GLY A 26 1.78 9.33 -7.54
CA GLY A 26 3.11 9.92 -7.50
C GLY A 26 3.79 9.88 -6.12
N VAL A 27 3.10 9.46 -5.06
CA VAL A 27 3.64 9.42 -3.70
C VAL A 27 3.77 7.98 -3.19
N THR A 28 2.70 7.19 -3.19
CA THR A 28 2.69 5.83 -2.62
C THR A 28 3.30 4.78 -3.56
N ASN A 29 4.42 5.11 -4.20
CA ASN A 29 5.19 4.26 -5.11
C ASN A 29 6.04 3.22 -4.35
N ALA A 30 6.70 2.30 -5.08
CA ALA A 30 7.46 1.21 -4.46
C ALA A 30 8.56 1.69 -3.48
N PRO A 31 9.44 2.65 -3.83
CA PRO A 31 10.42 3.21 -2.90
C PRO A 31 9.80 3.78 -1.61
N PHE A 32 8.70 4.54 -1.74
CA PHE A 32 8.02 5.11 -0.59
C PHE A 32 7.44 4.03 0.33
N ARG A 33 6.83 2.99 -0.24
CA ARG A 33 6.28 1.87 0.54
C ARG A 33 7.38 1.05 1.22
N THR A 34 8.56 0.91 0.61
CA THR A 34 9.74 0.31 1.27
C THR A 34 10.14 1.12 2.50
N LEU A 35 10.22 2.46 2.39
CA LEU A 35 10.50 3.32 3.55
C LEU A 35 9.40 3.17 4.63
N CYS A 36 8.12 3.13 4.26
CA CYS A 36 7.06 2.91 5.22
C CYS A 36 7.18 1.57 5.96
N ARG A 37 7.66 0.51 5.29
CA ARG A 37 7.91 -0.78 5.96
C ARG A 37 9.05 -0.69 6.98
N GLU A 38 10.10 0.06 6.67
CA GLU A 38 11.26 0.25 7.54
C GLU A 38 10.90 1.09 8.79
N PHE A 39 10.16 2.19 8.60
CA PHE A 39 9.91 3.16 9.67
C PHE A 39 8.53 3.06 10.34
N ALA A 40 7.56 2.41 9.71
CA ALA A 40 6.20 2.23 10.25
C ALA A 40 5.73 0.76 10.13
N PRO A 41 6.46 -0.20 10.72
CA PRO A 41 6.10 -1.61 10.64
C PRO A 41 4.73 -1.87 11.27
N GLY A 42 3.88 -2.60 10.54
CA GLY A 42 2.51 -2.93 10.98
C GLY A 42 1.43 -1.92 10.61
N LEU A 43 1.80 -0.81 9.94
CA LEU A 43 0.86 0.05 9.22
C LEU A 43 0.51 -0.57 7.86
N MET A 44 -0.77 -0.53 7.48
CA MET A 44 -1.18 -0.88 6.12
C MET A 44 -1.01 0.34 5.21
N TYR A 45 -0.50 0.12 4.00
CA TYR A 45 -0.39 1.13 2.95
C TYR A 45 -0.99 0.60 1.66
N VAL A 46 -1.45 1.52 0.81
CA VAL A 46 -2.05 1.20 -0.49
C VAL A 46 -1.14 1.76 -1.58
N ASN A 47 -0.95 0.98 -2.66
CA ASN A 47 -0.26 1.43 -3.86
C ASN A 47 -0.93 2.68 -4.47
N GLU A 48 -0.27 3.33 -5.41
CA GLU A 48 -0.84 4.41 -6.20
C GLU A 48 -2.16 3.98 -6.86
N MET A 49 -3.03 4.95 -7.14
CA MET A 49 -4.23 4.70 -7.92
C MET A 49 -3.86 4.35 -9.37
N VAL A 50 -4.17 3.12 -9.79
CA VAL A 50 -3.93 2.62 -11.16
C VAL A 50 -5.23 2.58 -11.95
N MET A 51 -5.24 3.23 -13.13
CA MET A 51 -6.37 3.17 -14.06
C MET A 51 -6.44 1.81 -14.74
N ALA A 52 -7.49 1.03 -14.46
CA ALA A 52 -7.69 -0.29 -15.03
C ALA A 52 -7.72 -0.27 -16.57
N THR A 53 -8.43 0.68 -17.18
CA THR A 53 -8.47 0.81 -18.65
C THR A 53 -7.09 1.02 -19.24
N ALA A 54 -6.26 1.88 -18.66
CA ALA A 54 -4.91 2.14 -19.14
C ALA A 54 -4.00 0.90 -18.98
N LEU A 55 -4.18 0.14 -17.90
CA LEU A 55 -3.46 -1.11 -17.68
C LEU A 55 -3.83 -2.17 -18.74
N VAL A 56 -5.12 -2.34 -19.00
CA VAL A 56 -5.62 -3.29 -20.02
C VAL A 56 -5.13 -2.94 -21.43
N HIS A 57 -4.97 -1.65 -21.74
CA HIS A 57 -4.47 -1.19 -23.03
C HIS A 57 -2.93 -1.09 -23.09
N GLY A 58 -2.20 -1.65 -22.12
CA GLY A 58 -0.73 -1.75 -22.16
C GLY A 58 0.00 -0.43 -21.97
N SER A 59 -0.54 0.50 -21.18
CA SER A 59 0.16 1.74 -20.87
C SER A 59 1.40 1.47 -20.03
N ALA A 60 2.58 1.81 -20.57
CA ALA A 60 3.86 1.67 -19.90
C ALA A 60 3.91 2.36 -18.52
N LYS A 61 3.11 3.42 -18.33
CA LYS A 61 3.00 4.08 -17.02
C LYS A 61 2.32 3.16 -16.00
N THR A 62 1.15 2.61 -16.34
CA THR A 62 0.40 1.76 -15.41
C THR A 62 1.08 0.42 -15.18
N GLU A 63 1.78 -0.12 -16.17
CA GLU A 63 2.62 -1.32 -16.00
C GLU A 63 3.71 -1.10 -14.95
N ARG A 64 4.35 0.07 -14.94
CA ARG A 64 5.31 0.43 -13.89
C ARG A 64 4.65 0.61 -12.53
N MET A 65 3.47 1.23 -12.48
CA MET A 65 2.77 1.49 -11.21
C MET A 65 2.32 0.20 -10.50
N VAL A 66 2.02 -0.88 -11.22
CA VAL A 66 1.65 -2.18 -10.63
C VAL A 66 2.85 -3.04 -10.20
N THR A 67 4.08 -2.51 -10.30
CA THR A 67 5.26 -3.24 -9.84
C THR A 67 5.37 -3.23 -8.31
N PHE A 68 5.86 -4.35 -7.78
CA PHE A 68 6.05 -4.55 -6.35
C PHE A 68 7.53 -4.77 -6.02
N ALA A 69 7.94 -4.33 -4.84
CA ALA A 69 9.25 -4.67 -4.31
C ALA A 69 9.28 -6.12 -3.80
N ALA A 70 10.47 -6.71 -3.67
CA ALA A 70 10.63 -8.11 -3.27
C ALA A 70 10.10 -8.39 -1.84
N ASP A 71 10.16 -7.40 -0.97
CA ASP A 71 9.75 -7.43 0.43
C ASP A 71 8.27 -7.06 0.64
N GLU A 72 7.52 -6.85 -0.44
CA GLU A 72 6.14 -6.37 -0.36
C GLU A 72 5.16 -7.50 -0.08
N SER A 73 4.71 -7.55 1.18
CA SER A 73 3.61 -8.40 1.65
C SER A 73 2.88 -7.72 2.83
N PRO A 74 1.55 -7.61 2.82
CA PRO A 74 0.65 -7.93 1.71
C PRO A 74 0.79 -6.95 0.52
N ARG A 75 0.42 -7.40 -0.69
CA ARG A 75 0.42 -6.60 -1.92
C ARG A 75 -0.99 -6.07 -2.17
N SER A 76 -1.12 -4.75 -2.34
CA SER A 76 -2.37 -4.09 -2.76
C SER A 76 -2.47 -3.96 -4.27
#